data_AF-A0A1I7JBE5-F1
#
_entry.id   AF-A0A1I7JBE5-F1
#
_cell.length_a   1.000
_cell.length_b   1.000
_cell.length_c   1.000
_cell.angle_alpha   90.00
_cell.angle_beta   90.00
_cell.angle_gamma   90.00
#
_symmetry.space_group_name_H-M   'P 1'
#
loop_
_entity.id
_entity.type
_entity.pdbx_description
1 polymer ?
#
loop_
_entity_poly.entity_id
_entity_poly.type
_entity_poly.pdbx_seq_one_letter_code
_entity_poly.pdbx_strand_id
1 'polypeptide(L)'
;MKNLKKLFILGLTSMFLISLAGCNKKDSENDSNLSADLNISAAASLKEAMADIQTAFNKDYPNINLTFNFGASGSLQKQIEQGAPCDVFISAGESQMTALSDSGLLADDSEKTLLKNNLVLITSSSDVTNIDDLLTNKVSHVAIGDPASVPAGKYAEESLINLNMKNALMDKLVYAKDVKEVLAWTVAGNSEAGFIYKSDTYGNDSVKIIDTISDEYHSPINYPVAIIKDTKNLEAAKDFENFLFSDTAKEIFEKYGYEPY
;
A
#
# COMPACT_ATOMS: atom_id res chain seq x y z
N MET A 1 -102.64 -10.07 26.38
CA MET A 1 -101.74 -10.49 27.47
C MET A 1 -100.39 -9.75 27.31
N LYS A 2 -99.97 -9.04 28.37
CA LYS A 2 -98.64 -8.43 28.65
C LYS A 2 -98.20 -7.26 27.72
N ASN A 3 -98.43 -6.00 28.08
CA ASN A 3 -97.77 -5.13 29.08
C ASN A 3 -96.33 -4.68 28.75
N LEU A 4 -96.27 -3.43 28.28
CA LEU A 4 -95.34 -2.33 28.59
C LEU A 4 -94.42 -2.51 29.82
N LYS A 5 -93.12 -2.16 29.70
CA LYS A 5 -92.33 -1.44 30.72
C LYS A 5 -91.02 -0.87 30.14
N LYS A 6 -90.80 0.43 30.41
CA LYS A 6 -89.57 1.23 30.24
C LYS A 6 -88.56 0.94 31.37
N LEU A 7 -87.25 1.15 31.14
CA LEU A 7 -86.20 1.79 31.99
C LEU A 7 -84.81 1.45 31.38
N PHE A 8 -83.95 2.36 30.89
CA PHE A 8 -83.09 3.39 31.52
C PHE A 8 -81.93 2.88 32.41
N ILE A 9 -80.77 3.57 32.31
CA ILE A 9 -79.43 3.43 32.96
C ILE A 9 -78.37 3.00 31.93
N LEU A 10 -77.60 3.88 31.26
CA LEU A 10 -76.61 4.90 31.69
C LEU A 10 -75.46 4.31 32.53
N GLY A 11 -74.31 4.09 31.87
CA GLY A 11 -73.07 3.63 32.51
C GLY A 11 -71.84 4.14 31.76
N LEU A 12 -71.55 5.43 31.95
CA LEU A 12 -70.33 6.12 31.55
C LEU A 12 -69.17 5.59 32.40
N THR A 13 -68.11 5.04 31.79
CA THR A 13 -66.80 4.87 32.45
C THR A 13 -65.70 5.27 31.48
N SER A 14 -65.21 6.49 31.68
CA SER A 14 -63.94 7.00 31.19
C SER A 14 -62.88 6.67 32.24
N MET A 15 -61.78 6.01 31.86
CA MET A 15 -60.51 6.10 32.60
C MET A 15 -59.30 5.74 31.72
N PHE A 16 -58.76 6.78 31.09
CA PHE A 16 -57.36 7.24 31.10
C PHE A 16 -56.18 6.25 31.34
N LEU A 17 -55.11 6.46 30.54
CA LEU A 17 -53.67 6.12 30.72
C LEU A 17 -53.26 4.66 30.44
N ILE A 18 -52.21 4.32 29.67
CA ILE A 18 -50.89 4.95 29.48
C ILE A 18 -50.41 4.65 28.04
N SER A 19 -50.07 5.69 27.27
CA SER A 19 -49.29 5.60 26.04
C SER A 19 -47.81 5.42 26.40
N LEU A 20 -47.29 4.20 26.27
CA LEU A 20 -45.86 3.94 26.23
C LEU A 20 -45.32 4.44 24.90
N ALA A 21 -44.92 5.71 24.85
CA ALA A 21 -43.95 6.18 23.88
C ALA A 21 -42.61 5.53 24.22
N GLY A 22 -42.39 4.33 23.69
CA GLY A 22 -41.07 3.73 23.62
C GLY A 22 -40.23 4.60 22.69
N CYS A 23 -39.43 5.49 23.26
CA CYS A 23 -38.24 6.00 22.60
C CYS A 23 -37.34 4.80 22.33
N ASN A 24 -37.48 4.21 21.15
CA ASN A 24 -36.49 3.29 20.62
C ASN A 24 -35.29 4.17 20.31
N LYS A 25 -34.43 4.33 21.31
CA LYS A 25 -33.07 4.81 21.14
C LYS A 25 -32.48 3.83 20.12
N LYS A 26 -32.37 4.27 18.87
CA LYS A 26 -31.43 3.67 17.93
C LYS A 26 -30.08 3.91 18.58
N ASP A 27 -29.70 3.02 19.49
CA ASP A 27 -28.29 2.73 19.68
C ASP A 27 -27.84 2.36 18.27
N SER A 28 -27.04 3.25 17.68
CA SER A 28 -26.31 2.97 16.46
C SER A 28 -25.45 1.76 16.78
N GLU A 29 -25.98 0.56 16.53
CA GLU A 29 -25.17 -0.61 16.28
C GLU A 29 -24.15 -0.15 15.24
N ASN A 30 -22.88 -0.12 15.63
CA ASN A 30 -21.77 -0.01 14.69
C ASN A 30 -22.05 -1.05 13.61
N ASP A 31 -22.24 -0.56 12.38
CA ASP A 31 -22.58 -1.34 11.19
C ASP A 31 -21.35 -2.14 10.73
N SER A 32 -20.89 -3.03 11.61
CA SER A 32 -19.79 -3.99 11.40
C SER A 32 -20.12 -5.08 10.38
N ASN A 33 -21.18 -4.87 9.60
CA ASN A 33 -21.64 -5.74 8.52
C ASN A 33 -21.22 -5.24 7.13
N LEU A 34 -20.39 -4.21 7.01
CA LEU A 34 -19.81 -3.83 5.73
C LEU A 34 -19.02 -5.01 5.15
N SER A 35 -19.49 -5.54 4.02
CA SER A 35 -18.84 -6.61 3.28
C SER A 35 -18.47 -6.12 1.90
N ALA A 36 -17.21 -6.30 1.53
CA ALA A 36 -16.65 -5.83 0.27
C ALA A 36 -15.43 -6.66 -0.11
N ASP A 37 -15.17 -6.77 -1.41
CA ASP A 37 -13.90 -7.26 -1.95
C ASP A 37 -13.12 -6.04 -2.48
N LEU A 38 -11.96 -5.76 -1.89
CA LEU A 38 -11.08 -4.67 -2.29
C LEU A 38 -9.93 -5.19 -3.13
N ASN A 39 -9.73 -4.59 -4.31
CA ASN A 39 -8.57 -4.80 -5.15
C ASN A 39 -7.51 -3.74 -4.82
N ILE A 40 -6.37 -4.17 -4.31
CA ILE A 40 -5.27 -3.28 -3.92
C ILE A 40 -4.12 -3.47 -4.88
N SER A 41 -3.79 -2.43 -5.64
CA SER A 41 -2.55 -2.40 -6.42
C SER A 41 -1.44 -1.82 -5.55
N ALA A 42 -0.42 -2.60 -5.22
CA ALA A 42 0.64 -2.18 -4.30
C ALA A 42 2.02 -2.43 -4.91
N ALA A 43 2.95 -1.49 -4.67
CA ALA A 43 4.34 -1.64 -5.06
C ALA A 43 4.92 -2.99 -4.58
N ALA A 44 5.70 -3.65 -5.44
CA ALA A 44 6.23 -4.98 -5.16
C ALA A 44 7.00 -5.08 -3.84
N SER A 45 7.67 -4.00 -3.41
CA SER A 45 8.41 -3.96 -2.14
C SER A 45 7.53 -4.17 -0.91
N LEU A 46 6.24 -3.80 -0.98
CA LEU A 46 5.30 -3.89 0.13
C LEU A 46 4.77 -5.31 0.38
N LYS A 47 5.11 -6.28 -0.47
CA LYS A 47 4.46 -7.60 -0.50
C LYS A 47 4.42 -8.30 0.86
N GLU A 48 5.54 -8.39 1.54
CA GLU A 48 5.65 -9.10 2.82
C GLU A 48 4.93 -8.32 3.93
N ALA A 49 5.10 -6.99 3.99
CA ALA A 49 4.39 -6.14 4.95
C ALA A 49 2.87 -6.23 4.78
N MET A 50 2.39 -6.25 3.53
CA MET A 50 0.96 -6.31 3.23
C MET A 50 0.30 -7.64 3.64
N ALA A 51 1.06 -8.74 3.71
CA ALA A 51 0.55 -10.00 4.25
C ALA A 51 0.25 -9.91 5.76
N ASP A 52 1.15 -9.27 6.53
CA ASP A 52 0.93 -9.02 7.96
C ASP A 52 -0.17 -7.97 8.18
N ILE A 53 -0.20 -6.91 7.37
CA ILE A 53 -1.28 -5.90 7.37
C ILE A 53 -2.63 -6.56 7.11
N GLN A 54 -2.75 -7.42 6.10
CA GLN A 54 -3.99 -8.14 5.81
C GLN A 54 -4.44 -8.98 7.00
N THR A 55 -3.51 -9.71 7.62
CA THR A 55 -3.80 -10.52 8.80
C THR A 55 -4.29 -9.68 9.98
N ALA A 56 -3.71 -8.49 10.17
CA ALA A 56 -4.11 -7.57 11.23
C ALA A 56 -5.45 -6.90 10.93
N PHE A 57 -5.63 -6.36 9.72
CA PHE A 57 -6.86 -5.72 9.26
C PHE A 57 -8.08 -6.64 9.36
N ASN A 58 -7.94 -7.90 8.96
CA ASN A 58 -9.03 -8.88 9.00
C ASN A 58 -9.54 -9.19 10.41
N LYS A 59 -8.81 -8.84 11.47
CA LYS A 59 -9.29 -9.00 12.85
C LYS A 59 -10.38 -7.98 13.19
N ASP A 60 -10.23 -6.77 12.67
CA ASP A 60 -11.15 -5.66 12.92
C ASP A 60 -12.24 -5.60 11.83
N TYR A 61 -11.93 -6.06 10.62
CA TYR A 61 -12.81 -6.02 9.44
C TYR A 61 -12.98 -7.41 8.79
N PRO A 62 -13.58 -8.39 9.48
CA PRO A 62 -13.62 -9.79 9.03
C PRO A 62 -14.42 -10.04 7.75
N ASN A 63 -15.25 -9.08 7.33
CA ASN A 63 -16.13 -9.19 6.15
C ASN A 63 -15.58 -8.44 4.91
N ILE A 64 -14.43 -7.78 5.03
CA ILE A 64 -13.76 -7.08 3.93
C ILE A 64 -12.58 -7.94 3.46
N ASN A 65 -12.65 -8.46 2.24
CA ASN A 65 -11.57 -9.25 1.67
C ASN A 65 -10.60 -8.37 0.89
N LEU A 66 -9.31 -8.51 1.17
CA LEU A 66 -8.25 -7.82 0.45
C LEU A 66 -7.63 -8.72 -0.62
N THR A 67 -7.66 -8.28 -1.88
CA THR A 67 -6.98 -8.95 -3.00
C THR A 67 -5.86 -8.05 -3.52
N PHE A 68 -4.63 -8.53 -3.45
CA PHE A 68 -3.46 -7.73 -3.84
C PHE A 68 -2.98 -8.04 -5.26
N ASN A 69 -2.70 -6.99 -6.01
CA ASN A 69 -1.95 -6.98 -7.27
C ASN A 69 -0.59 -6.30 -7.01
N PHE A 70 0.48 -7.10 -6.91
CA PHE A 70 1.83 -6.58 -6.67
C PHE A 70 2.61 -6.42 -7.97
N GLY A 71 3.33 -5.31 -8.10
CA GLY A 71 4.20 -5.06 -9.25
C GLY A 71 4.95 -3.75 -9.14
N ALA A 72 5.71 -3.41 -10.18
CA ALA A 72 6.31 -2.08 -10.28
C ALA A 72 5.23 -1.01 -10.34
N SER A 73 5.40 0.07 -9.57
CA SER A 73 4.36 1.10 -9.43
C SER A 73 4.00 1.77 -10.76
N GLY A 74 4.95 1.94 -11.69
CA GLY A 74 4.65 2.48 -13.03
C GLY A 74 3.85 1.50 -13.90
N SER A 75 4.10 0.20 -13.77
CA SER A 75 3.29 -0.83 -14.45
C SER A 75 1.87 -0.86 -13.89
N LEU A 76 1.71 -0.79 -12.56
CA LEU A 76 0.41 -0.73 -11.89
C LEU A 76 -0.35 0.55 -12.21
N GLN A 77 0.32 1.70 -12.19
CA GLN A 77 -0.26 2.99 -12.59
C GLN A 77 -0.80 2.93 -14.02
N LYS A 78 -0.03 2.44 -14.99
CA LYS A 78 -0.51 2.24 -16.37
C LYS A 78 -1.71 1.29 -16.45
N GLN A 79 -1.76 0.22 -15.65
CA GLN A 79 -2.91 -0.67 -15.60
C GLN A 79 -4.17 0.06 -15.10
N ILE A 80 -4.04 0.89 -14.06
CA ILE A 80 -5.15 1.70 -13.51
C ILE A 80 -5.64 2.71 -14.56
N GLU A 81 -4.75 3.41 -15.25
CA GLU A 81 -5.11 4.31 -16.35
C GLU A 81 -5.85 3.62 -17.49
N GLN A 82 -5.56 2.34 -17.71
CA GLN A 82 -6.21 1.50 -18.72
C GLN A 82 -7.51 0.86 -18.21
N GLY A 83 -7.94 1.15 -16.99
CA GLY A 83 -9.20 0.67 -16.41
C GLY A 83 -9.11 -0.70 -15.74
N ALA A 84 -7.92 -1.15 -15.33
CA ALA A 84 -7.81 -2.33 -14.48
C ALA A 84 -8.56 -2.09 -13.14
N PRO A 85 -9.33 -3.08 -12.65
CA PRO A 85 -10.02 -2.95 -11.37
C PRO A 85 -9.03 -2.67 -10.23
N CYS A 86 -9.24 -1.56 -9.53
CA CYS A 86 -8.42 -1.14 -8.40
C CYS A 86 -9.27 -0.25 -7.49
N ASP A 87 -9.22 -0.50 -6.19
CA ASP A 87 -9.90 0.29 -5.16
C ASP A 87 -8.90 1.16 -4.40
N VAL A 88 -7.70 0.65 -4.13
CA VAL A 88 -6.62 1.37 -3.44
C VAL A 88 -5.30 1.15 -4.17
N PHE A 89 -4.55 2.22 -4.40
CA PHE A 89 -3.22 2.18 -4.98
C PHE A 89 -2.17 2.64 -3.97
N ILE A 90 -1.09 1.86 -3.79
CA ILE A 90 0.06 2.21 -2.97
C ILE A 90 1.32 2.18 -3.85
N SER A 91 1.85 3.35 -4.16
CA SER A 91 3.03 3.51 -5.01
C SER A 91 4.32 3.49 -4.18
N ALA A 92 5.46 3.14 -4.80
CA ALA A 92 6.80 3.34 -4.23
C ALA A 92 7.48 4.63 -4.75
N GLY A 93 6.70 5.50 -5.40
CA GLY A 93 7.17 6.80 -5.88
C GLY A 93 6.03 7.76 -6.17
N GLU A 94 6.27 9.05 -5.93
CA GLU A 94 5.27 10.11 -6.06
C GLU A 94 4.81 10.31 -7.51
N SER A 95 5.72 10.19 -8.48
CA SER A 95 5.39 10.46 -9.89
C SER A 95 4.24 9.61 -10.44
N GLN A 96 4.10 8.38 -9.96
CA GLN A 96 3.01 7.49 -10.37
C GLN A 96 1.67 7.91 -9.74
N MET A 97 1.70 8.38 -8.49
CA MET A 97 0.51 8.91 -7.85
C MET A 97 0.07 10.22 -8.49
N THR A 98 1.02 11.13 -8.75
CA THR A 98 0.78 12.38 -9.46
C THR A 98 0.15 12.13 -10.84
N ALA A 99 0.63 11.15 -11.61
CA ALA A 99 0.04 10.82 -12.91
C ALA A 99 -1.44 10.40 -12.82
N LEU A 100 -1.82 9.63 -11.79
CA LEU A 100 -3.22 9.26 -11.56
C LEU A 100 -4.05 10.45 -11.07
N SER A 101 -3.46 11.30 -10.23
CA SER A 101 -4.08 12.54 -9.73
C SER A 101 -4.38 13.51 -10.88
N ASP A 102 -3.39 13.78 -11.73
CA ASP A 102 -3.49 14.64 -12.93
C ASP A 102 -4.50 14.10 -13.94
N SER A 103 -4.65 12.77 -14.01
CA SER A 103 -5.66 12.09 -14.84
C SER A 103 -7.06 12.09 -14.21
N GLY A 104 -7.22 12.64 -13.01
CA GLY A 104 -8.50 12.71 -12.29
C GLY A 104 -9.04 11.35 -11.83
N LEU A 105 -8.13 10.38 -11.62
CA LEU A 105 -8.45 8.98 -11.29
C LEU A 105 -8.46 8.70 -9.78
N LEU A 106 -8.06 9.66 -8.95
CA LEU A 106 -8.08 9.53 -7.50
C LEU A 106 -9.40 10.05 -6.91
N ALA A 107 -9.87 9.41 -5.84
CA ALA A 107 -10.98 9.91 -5.06
C ALA A 107 -10.58 11.20 -4.32
N ASP A 108 -11.51 12.13 -4.17
CA ASP A 108 -11.27 13.41 -3.52
C ASP A 108 -10.71 13.23 -2.10
N ASP A 109 -9.68 14.01 -1.77
CA ASP A 109 -8.99 14.04 -0.46
C ASP A 109 -8.47 12.67 0.04
N SER A 110 -8.18 11.73 -0.87
CA SER A 110 -7.65 10.40 -0.49
C SER A 110 -6.11 10.30 -0.52
N GLU A 111 -5.43 11.10 -1.34
CA GLU A 111 -3.97 10.99 -1.46
C GLU A 111 -3.24 11.38 -0.17
N LYS A 112 -2.47 10.45 0.40
CA LYS A 112 -1.67 10.63 1.61
C LYS A 112 -0.32 9.95 1.45
N THR A 113 0.73 10.53 2.02
CA THR A 113 2.02 9.82 2.12
C THR A 113 1.99 8.84 3.29
N LEU A 114 2.20 7.55 3.01
CA LEU A 114 2.10 6.49 4.00
C LEU A 114 3.46 6.18 4.66
N LEU A 115 4.49 5.96 3.83
CA LEU A 115 5.81 5.49 4.29
C LEU A 115 6.95 6.24 3.61
N LYS A 116 8.13 6.17 4.21
CA LYS A 116 9.43 6.38 3.55
C LYS A 116 10.26 5.11 3.56
N ASN A 117 11.32 5.11 2.76
CA ASN A 117 12.30 4.02 2.71
C ASN A 117 13.67 4.57 2.28
N ASN A 118 14.70 3.72 2.31
CA ASN A 118 16.04 4.07 1.84
C ASN A 118 16.44 3.19 0.66
N LEU A 119 17.17 3.76 -0.30
CA LEU A 119 17.81 3.01 -1.36
C LEU A 119 19.11 2.38 -0.83
N VAL A 120 19.29 1.09 -1.11
CA VAL A 120 20.48 0.36 -0.69
C VAL A 120 21.11 -0.37 -1.87
N LEU A 121 22.44 -0.47 -1.83
CA LEU A 121 23.22 -1.33 -2.71
C LEU A 121 23.47 -2.65 -1.98
N ILE A 122 23.03 -3.74 -2.59
CA ILE A 122 23.21 -5.09 -2.07
C ILE A 122 24.14 -5.93 -2.93
N THR A 123 24.72 -6.97 -2.33
CA THR A 123 25.50 -7.99 -3.04
C THR A 123 25.45 -9.32 -2.30
N SER A 124 25.60 -10.43 -3.02
CA SER A 124 25.89 -11.76 -2.47
C SER A 124 27.39 -12.13 -2.55
N SER A 125 28.21 -11.28 -3.19
CA SER A 125 29.64 -11.51 -3.40
C SER A 125 30.48 -11.05 -2.20
N SER A 126 31.52 -11.81 -1.88
CA SER A 126 32.53 -11.40 -0.89
C SER A 126 33.42 -10.26 -1.40
N ASP A 127 33.59 -10.14 -2.71
CA ASP A 127 34.60 -9.29 -3.33
C ASP A 127 34.13 -7.84 -3.52
N VAL A 128 32.81 -7.65 -3.56
CA VAL A 128 32.15 -6.34 -3.61
C VAL A 128 31.87 -5.89 -2.17
N THR A 129 32.44 -4.75 -1.81
CA THR A 129 32.47 -4.24 -0.44
C THR A 129 31.99 -2.81 -0.29
N ASN A 130 31.95 -2.05 -1.37
CA ASN A 130 31.52 -0.66 -1.42
C ASN A 130 31.04 -0.32 -2.83
N ILE A 131 30.48 0.87 -3.01
CA ILE A 131 29.96 1.32 -4.30
C ILE A 131 31.05 1.55 -5.37
N ASP A 132 32.29 1.92 -5.00
CA ASP A 132 33.37 2.12 -5.97
C ASP A 132 33.77 0.81 -6.67
N ASP A 133 33.56 -0.34 -6.02
CA ASP A 133 33.80 -1.65 -6.61
C ASP A 133 32.95 -1.87 -7.89
N LEU A 134 31.82 -1.18 -8.04
CA LEU A 134 31.00 -1.23 -9.26
C LEU A 134 31.78 -0.78 -10.51
N LEU A 135 32.77 0.12 -10.36
CA LEU A 135 33.59 0.63 -11.46
C LEU A 135 34.75 -0.30 -11.84
N THR A 136 34.99 -1.34 -11.04
CA THR A 136 36.11 -2.27 -11.24
C THR A 136 35.69 -3.49 -12.07
N ASN A 137 36.61 -4.42 -12.30
CA ASN A 137 36.33 -5.71 -12.93
C ASN A 137 35.69 -6.75 -11.97
N LYS A 138 35.49 -6.41 -10.69
CA LYS A 138 34.78 -7.26 -9.72
C LYS A 138 33.28 -7.39 -10.04
N VAL A 139 32.74 -6.42 -10.78
CA VAL A 139 31.32 -6.33 -11.11
C VAL A 139 31.17 -6.23 -12.61
N SER A 140 30.45 -7.18 -13.18
CA SER A 140 30.10 -7.22 -14.61
C SER A 140 28.66 -6.78 -14.84
N HIS A 141 27.77 -7.07 -13.88
CA HIS A 141 26.35 -6.72 -13.95
C HIS A 141 25.88 -6.08 -12.65
N VAL A 142 25.14 -4.98 -12.79
CA VAL A 142 24.47 -4.28 -11.70
C VAL A 142 22.98 -4.29 -12.00
N ALA A 143 22.20 -5.00 -11.19
CA ALA A 143 20.76 -5.08 -11.36
C ALA A 143 20.07 -3.85 -10.77
N ILE A 144 19.24 -3.21 -11.58
CA ILE A 144 18.32 -2.15 -11.14
C ILE A 144 16.94 -2.43 -11.71
N GLY A 145 15.88 -1.88 -11.11
CA GLY A 145 14.59 -1.86 -11.78
C GLY A 145 14.67 -1.05 -13.08
N ASP A 146 13.87 -1.36 -14.09
CA ASP A 146 13.75 -0.52 -15.30
C ASP A 146 13.28 0.90 -14.89
N PRO A 147 14.10 1.95 -15.02
CA PRO A 147 13.74 3.31 -14.58
C PRO A 147 12.48 3.86 -15.23
N ALA A 148 12.07 3.33 -16.40
CA ALA A 148 10.86 3.74 -17.08
C ALA A 148 9.57 3.27 -16.39
N SER A 149 9.64 2.31 -15.47
CA SER A 149 8.47 1.73 -14.80
C SER A 149 8.65 1.43 -13.31
N VAL A 150 9.89 1.26 -12.85
CA VAL A 150 10.21 0.85 -11.48
C VAL A 150 10.80 2.04 -10.71
N PRO A 151 10.12 2.56 -9.67
CA PRO A 151 10.64 3.69 -8.88
C PRO A 151 12.04 3.45 -8.32
N ALA A 152 12.35 2.27 -7.78
CA ALA A 152 13.70 1.93 -7.31
C ALA A 152 14.76 2.05 -8.41
N GLY A 153 14.41 1.69 -9.64
CA GLY A 153 15.25 1.86 -10.82
C GLY A 153 15.55 3.33 -11.11
N LYS A 154 14.52 4.18 -11.02
CA LYS A 154 14.66 5.63 -11.17
C LYS A 154 15.54 6.22 -10.06
N TYR A 155 15.33 5.86 -8.79
CA TYR A 155 16.17 6.33 -7.68
C TYR A 155 17.63 5.86 -7.82
N ALA A 156 17.85 4.63 -8.27
CA ALA A 156 19.20 4.15 -8.60
C ALA A 156 19.82 4.93 -9.74
N GLU A 157 19.08 5.21 -10.82
CA GLU A 157 19.57 6.01 -11.93
C GLU A 157 19.93 7.44 -11.50
N GLU A 158 19.07 8.11 -10.72
CA GLU A 158 19.35 9.43 -10.14
C GLU A 158 20.63 9.39 -9.30
N SER A 159 20.78 8.37 -8.46
CA SER A 159 21.96 8.18 -7.61
C SER A 159 23.23 8.05 -8.43
N LEU A 160 23.21 7.18 -9.45
CA LEU A 160 24.36 6.96 -10.30
C LEU A 160 24.72 8.19 -11.14
N ILE A 161 23.75 9.04 -11.50
CA ILE A 161 24.00 10.32 -12.16
C ILE A 161 24.72 11.27 -11.20
N ASN A 162 24.17 11.46 -10.00
CA ASN A 162 24.69 12.42 -9.04
C ASN A 162 26.05 12.00 -8.45
N LEU A 163 26.32 10.70 -8.41
CA LEU A 163 27.63 10.12 -8.09
C LEU A 163 28.63 10.17 -9.27
N ASN A 164 28.22 10.64 -10.46
CA ASN A 164 29.01 10.64 -11.69
C ASN A 164 29.44 9.23 -12.17
N MET A 165 28.69 8.19 -11.81
CA MET A 165 29.00 6.79 -12.13
C MET A 165 28.21 6.25 -13.33
N LYS A 166 27.06 6.85 -13.68
CA LYS A 166 26.12 6.32 -14.69
C LYS A 166 26.81 5.99 -16.02
N ASN A 167 27.60 6.90 -16.58
CA ASN A 167 28.25 6.69 -17.87
C ASN A 167 29.22 5.51 -17.86
N ALA A 168 29.94 5.31 -16.75
CA ALA A 168 30.89 4.20 -16.61
C ALA A 168 30.20 2.85 -16.36
N LEU A 169 28.97 2.87 -15.86
CA LEU A 169 28.20 1.67 -15.54
C LEU A 169 27.17 1.30 -16.61
N MET A 170 26.96 2.13 -17.63
CA MET A 170 25.89 1.94 -18.63
C MET A 170 25.87 0.54 -19.24
N ASP A 171 27.04 0.01 -19.60
CA ASP A 171 27.16 -1.34 -20.20
C ASP A 171 27.05 -2.49 -19.18
N LYS A 172 27.01 -2.17 -17.88
CA LYS A 172 26.86 -3.12 -16.77
C LYS A 172 25.43 -3.17 -16.23
N LEU A 173 24.59 -2.19 -16.54
CA LEU A 173 23.23 -2.13 -15.99
C LEU A 173 22.35 -3.21 -16.62
N VAL A 174 21.70 -4.01 -15.77
CA VAL A 174 20.65 -4.94 -16.18
C VAL A 174 19.34 -4.55 -15.53
N TYR A 175 18.27 -4.54 -16.32
CA TYR A 175 16.99 -3.94 -15.94
C TYR A 175 15.96 -5.02 -15.61
N ALA A 176 15.52 -5.03 -14.35
CA ALA A 176 14.50 -5.93 -13.82
C ALA A 176 13.11 -5.29 -13.89
N LYS A 177 12.07 -6.12 -13.94
CA LYS A 177 10.67 -5.65 -13.97
C LYS A 177 10.20 -5.05 -12.65
N ASP A 178 10.85 -5.37 -11.53
CA ASP A 178 10.59 -4.85 -10.18
C ASP A 178 11.77 -5.17 -9.22
N VAL A 179 11.70 -4.65 -8.00
CA VAL A 179 12.74 -4.84 -6.96
C VAL A 179 12.88 -6.28 -6.47
N LYS A 180 11.82 -7.09 -6.52
CA LYS A 180 11.89 -8.50 -6.09
C LYS A 180 12.69 -9.31 -7.10
N GLU A 181 12.61 -8.96 -8.38
CA GLU A 181 13.45 -9.55 -9.43
C GLU A 181 14.91 -9.09 -9.33
N VAL A 182 15.19 -7.82 -9.00
CA VAL A 182 16.56 -7.36 -8.68
C VAL A 182 17.17 -8.18 -7.53
N LEU A 183 16.42 -8.35 -6.43
CA LEU A 183 16.85 -9.14 -5.29
C LEU A 183 17.11 -10.60 -5.71
N ALA A 184 16.20 -11.21 -6.46
CA ALA A 184 16.34 -12.59 -6.92
C ALA A 184 17.59 -12.79 -7.80
N TRP A 185 17.87 -11.86 -8.72
CA TRP A 185 19.08 -11.92 -9.56
C TRP A 185 20.36 -11.78 -8.75
N THR A 186 20.36 -10.90 -7.74
CA THR A 186 21.52 -10.71 -6.87
C THR A 186 21.77 -11.92 -5.98
N VAL A 187 20.71 -12.51 -5.41
CA VAL A 187 20.79 -13.76 -4.63
C VAL A 187 21.30 -14.92 -5.49
N ALA A 188 20.83 -15.02 -6.73
CA ALA A 188 21.24 -16.08 -7.65
C ALA A 188 22.67 -15.88 -8.23
N GLY A 189 23.30 -14.73 -8.00
CA GLY A 189 24.59 -14.38 -8.61
C GLY A 189 24.50 -14.07 -10.10
N ASN A 190 23.30 -13.83 -10.64
CA ASN A 190 23.11 -13.36 -12.02
C ASN A 190 23.57 -11.90 -12.18
N SER A 191 23.59 -11.15 -11.09
CA SER A 191 24.21 -9.83 -10.97
C SER A 191 25.06 -9.78 -9.69
N GLU A 192 26.26 -9.22 -9.76
CA GLU A 192 27.14 -9.14 -8.58
C GLU A 192 26.67 -8.08 -7.58
N ALA A 193 25.91 -7.08 -8.03
CA ALA A 193 25.30 -6.09 -7.17
C ALA A 193 23.89 -5.71 -7.66
N GLY A 194 23.08 -5.15 -6.77
CA GLY A 194 21.77 -4.64 -7.13
C GLY A 194 21.29 -3.49 -6.25
N PHE A 195 20.51 -2.58 -6.82
CA PHE A 195 19.87 -1.50 -6.08
C PHE A 195 18.41 -1.84 -5.77
N ILE A 196 18.07 -1.90 -4.48
CA ILE A 196 16.72 -2.17 -3.97
C ILE A 196 16.42 -1.25 -2.79
N TYR A 197 15.24 -1.38 -2.19
CA TYR A 197 14.96 -0.70 -0.94
C TYR A 197 15.48 -1.48 0.26
N LYS A 198 15.79 -0.78 1.35
CA LYS A 198 16.21 -1.40 2.61
C LYS A 198 15.18 -2.44 3.09
N SER A 199 13.89 -2.13 2.97
CA SER A 199 12.82 -3.05 3.36
C SER A 199 12.81 -4.36 2.58
N ASP A 200 13.30 -4.38 1.34
CA ASP A 200 13.37 -5.60 0.52
C ASP A 200 14.40 -6.60 1.04
N THR A 201 15.31 -6.17 1.92
CA THR A 201 16.30 -7.05 2.58
C THR A 201 15.75 -7.76 3.81
N TYR A 202 14.53 -7.41 4.27
CA TYR A 202 13.96 -7.98 5.48
C TYR A 202 13.91 -9.51 5.42
N GLY A 203 14.48 -10.17 6.43
CA GLY A 203 14.49 -11.62 6.55
C GLY A 203 15.33 -12.35 5.50
N ASN A 204 16.19 -11.64 4.75
CA ASN A 204 17.05 -12.23 3.73
C ASN A 204 18.53 -12.11 4.10
N ASP A 205 19.12 -13.22 4.55
CA ASP A 205 20.54 -13.32 4.90
C ASP A 205 21.44 -13.70 3.70
N SER A 206 20.87 -13.89 2.51
CA SER A 206 21.62 -14.29 1.30
C SER A 206 22.32 -13.13 0.60
N VAL A 207 22.00 -11.90 0.99
CA VAL A 207 22.63 -10.67 0.50
C VAL A 207 23.02 -9.80 1.68
N LYS A 208 24.08 -9.01 1.50
CA LYS A 208 24.48 -7.96 2.44
C LYS A 208 24.24 -6.59 1.82
N ILE A 209 23.83 -5.64 2.64
CA ILE A 209 23.87 -4.22 2.28
C ILE A 209 25.33 -3.77 2.37
N ILE A 210 25.89 -3.30 1.25
CA ILE A 210 27.25 -2.74 1.20
C ILE A 210 27.26 -1.23 1.19
N ASP A 211 26.13 -0.61 0.83
CA ASP A 211 25.96 0.83 0.91
C ASP A 211 24.49 1.20 1.14
N THR A 212 24.24 2.24 1.91
CA THR A 212 22.94 2.91 2.00
C THR A 212 23.11 4.25 1.34
N ILE A 213 22.45 4.44 0.20
CA ILE A 213 22.67 5.62 -0.63
C ILE A 213 22.14 6.85 0.11
N SER A 214 22.97 7.89 0.19
CA SER A 214 22.60 9.16 0.82
C SER A 214 21.43 9.81 0.09
N ASP A 215 20.47 10.35 0.84
CA ASP A 215 19.29 11.05 0.32
C ASP A 215 19.64 12.27 -0.55
N GLU A 216 20.89 12.76 -0.52
CA GLU A 216 21.33 13.85 -1.40
C GLU A 216 21.50 13.41 -2.87
N TYR A 217 21.61 12.10 -3.12
CA TYR A 217 21.86 11.56 -4.46
C TYR A 217 20.60 11.15 -5.21
N HIS A 218 19.43 11.15 -4.58
CA HIS A 218 18.16 10.82 -5.24
C HIS A 218 17.01 11.60 -4.63
N SER A 219 15.89 11.67 -5.36
CA SER A 219 14.65 12.23 -4.83
C SER A 219 14.16 11.43 -3.61
N PRO A 220 13.38 12.02 -2.69
CA PRO A 220 12.82 11.30 -1.55
C PRO A 220 12.03 10.05 -1.97
N ILE A 221 12.19 8.97 -1.19
CA ILE A 221 11.53 7.69 -1.45
C ILE A 221 10.28 7.62 -0.59
N ASN A 222 9.21 8.21 -1.10
CA ASN A 222 7.91 8.25 -0.45
C ASN A 222 6.96 7.23 -1.07
N TYR A 223 6.14 6.63 -0.22
CA TYR A 223 5.09 5.69 -0.61
C TYR A 223 3.71 6.34 -0.43
N PRO A 224 3.18 7.01 -1.45
CA PRO A 224 1.82 7.54 -1.37
C PRO A 224 0.79 6.42 -1.51
N VAL A 225 -0.30 6.55 -0.77
CA VAL A 225 -1.53 5.76 -0.88
C VAL A 225 -2.66 6.69 -1.32
N ALA A 226 -3.56 6.17 -2.16
CA ALA A 226 -4.80 6.84 -2.50
C ALA A 226 -5.89 5.82 -2.86
N ILE A 227 -7.14 6.26 -2.72
CA ILE A 227 -8.33 5.52 -3.15
C ILE A 227 -8.61 5.87 -4.61
N ILE A 228 -8.90 4.87 -5.44
CA ILE A 228 -9.24 5.09 -6.84
C ILE A 228 -10.70 5.56 -6.95
N LYS A 229 -10.92 6.64 -7.70
CA LYS A 229 -12.21 7.36 -7.82
C LYS A 229 -13.38 6.45 -8.20
N ASP A 230 -13.13 5.49 -9.08
CA ASP A 230 -14.16 4.62 -9.64
C ASP A 230 -14.51 3.42 -8.75
N THR A 231 -13.87 3.30 -7.57
CA THR A 231 -14.21 2.26 -6.58
C THR A 231 -15.71 2.20 -6.32
N LYS A 232 -16.24 0.98 -6.19
CA LYS A 232 -17.62 0.74 -5.75
C LYS A 232 -17.71 0.46 -4.26
N ASN A 233 -16.56 0.42 -3.58
CA ASN A 233 -16.39 0.02 -2.19
C ASN A 233 -15.75 1.16 -1.37
N LEU A 234 -16.15 2.41 -1.62
CA LEU A 234 -15.48 3.60 -1.06
C LEU A 234 -15.35 3.56 0.47
N GLU A 235 -16.38 3.11 1.18
CA GLU A 235 -16.35 3.03 2.64
C GLU A 235 -15.31 2.00 3.13
N ALA A 236 -15.31 0.80 2.54
CA ALA A 236 -14.33 -0.24 2.85
C ALA A 236 -12.89 0.19 2.46
N ALA A 237 -12.74 0.89 1.34
CA ALA A 237 -11.45 1.44 0.92
C ALA A 237 -10.93 2.50 1.90
N LYS A 238 -11.82 3.34 2.46
CA LYS A 238 -11.48 4.29 3.53
C LYS A 238 -11.11 3.59 4.83
N ASP A 239 -11.82 2.52 5.20
CA ASP A 239 -11.46 1.71 6.37
C ASP A 239 -10.06 1.11 6.23
N PHE A 240 -9.75 0.55 5.06
CA PHE A 240 -8.42 0.03 4.77
C PHE A 240 -7.36 1.14 4.78
N GLU A 241 -7.59 2.26 4.09
CA GLU A 241 -6.66 3.39 4.09
C GLU A 241 -6.41 3.91 5.51
N ASN A 242 -7.45 4.10 6.32
CA ASN A 242 -7.31 4.55 7.71
C ASN A 242 -6.54 3.53 8.56
N PHE A 243 -6.78 2.23 8.36
CA PHE A 243 -6.05 1.18 9.05
C PHE A 243 -4.55 1.24 8.76
N LEU A 244 -4.14 1.56 7.54
CA LEU A 244 -2.72 1.70 7.18
C LEU A 244 -2.01 2.78 8.02
N PHE A 245 -2.73 3.76 8.57
CA PHE A 245 -2.20 4.79 9.46
C PHE A 245 -2.37 4.48 10.96
N SER A 246 -2.92 3.32 11.32
CA SER A 246 -3.06 2.89 12.72
C SER A 246 -1.71 2.52 13.37
N ASP A 247 -1.63 2.59 14.69
CA ASP A 247 -0.42 2.18 15.42
C ASP A 247 -0.02 0.72 15.12
N THR A 248 -1.00 -0.17 14.97
CA THR A 248 -0.76 -1.57 14.57
C THR A 248 -0.11 -1.68 13.19
N ALA A 249 -0.59 -0.92 12.21
CA ALA A 249 0.01 -0.91 10.88
C ALA A 249 1.42 -0.30 10.90
N LYS A 250 1.62 0.78 11.66
CA LYS A 250 2.93 1.42 11.83
C LYS A 250 3.97 0.45 12.40
N GLU A 251 3.65 -0.28 13.47
CA GLU A 251 4.53 -1.30 14.04
C GLU A 251 4.89 -2.40 13.03
N ILE A 252 3.92 -2.82 12.20
CA ILE A 252 4.17 -3.78 11.12
C ILE A 252 5.15 -3.19 10.10
N PHE A 253 4.92 -1.98 9.62
CA PHE A 253 5.80 -1.33 8.65
C PHE A 253 7.23 -1.13 9.17
N GLU A 254 7.37 -0.67 10.42
CA GLU A 254 8.67 -0.52 11.09
C GLU A 254 9.43 -1.85 11.19
N LYS A 255 8.73 -2.95 11.51
CA LYS A 255 9.31 -4.30 11.52
C LYS A 255 9.96 -4.63 10.17
N TYR A 256 9.35 -4.25 9.05
CA TYR A 256 9.90 -4.46 7.70
C TYR A 256 10.91 -3.40 7.26
N GLY A 257 11.25 -2.42 8.11
CA GLY A 257 12.26 -1.40 7.82
C GLY A 257 11.75 -0.19 7.03
N TYR A 258 10.44 0.02 6.96
CA TYR A 258 9.85 1.27 6.48
C TYR A 258 9.82 2.32 7.61
N GLU A 259 9.70 3.60 7.23
CA GLU A 259 9.47 4.70 8.15
C GLU A 259 8.04 5.23 7.96
N PRO A 260 7.08 4.92 8.85
CA PRO A 260 5.71 5.42 8.73
C PRO A 260 5.58 6.92 9.02
N TYR A 261 4.60 7.57 8.39
CA TYR A 261 4.21 8.96 8.67
C TYR A 261 3.32 9.11 9.91
#